data_AF-A0A6J4HRK0-F1
#
_entry.id   AF-A0A6J4HRK0-F1
#
_cell.length_a   1.000
_cell.length_b   1.000
_cell.length_c   1.000
_cell.angle_alpha   90.00
_cell.angle_beta   90.00
_cell.angle_gamma   90.00
#
_symmetry.space_group_name_H-M   'P 1'
#
loop_
_entity.id
_entity.type
_entity.pdbx_description
1 polymer ?
#
loop_
_entity_poly.entity_id
_entity_poly.type
_entity_poly.pdbx_seq_one_letter_code
_entity_poly.pdbx_strand_id
1 'polypeptide(L)'
;MTVLQKKPQNPIAHLSAEDIEIIGKELDTIRQEVRDSLGADDAAYIRRVIDVQRKLELGSRAALLVSMFPPAWVVGTVGLSVAKILENMEIGHNILHGQWDWMRDPKIHSTTWEWDMASPAAQWKHSHNELHHTYTNVIGKDNDLGYGIMRVDEDQKWHPLYL
;
A
#
# COMPACT_ATOMS: atom_id res chain seq x y z
N MET A 1 19.45 -4.79 -13.90
CA MET A 1 20.34 -3.76 -13.32
C MET A 1 19.45 -2.74 -12.65
N THR A 2 19.71 -2.44 -11.39
CA THR A 2 19.03 -1.34 -10.68
C THR A 2 19.83 -0.05 -10.84
N VAL A 3 19.19 1.10 -10.84
CA VAL A 3 19.87 2.42 -10.94
C VAL A 3 20.93 2.62 -9.83
N LEU A 4 20.73 1.99 -8.67
CA LEU A 4 21.67 2.02 -7.54
C LEU A 4 22.98 1.24 -7.74
N GLN A 5 23.08 0.38 -8.76
CA GLN A 5 24.22 -0.51 -8.96
C GLN A 5 25.38 0.12 -9.75
N LYS A 6 25.22 1.34 -10.29
CA LYS A 6 26.28 2.05 -11.03
C LYS A 6 27.17 2.93 -10.12
N LYS A 7 27.39 2.55 -8.87
CA LYS A 7 28.31 3.29 -7.99
C LYS A 7 29.73 2.72 -8.11
N PRO A 8 30.78 3.57 -8.21
CA PRO A 8 32.17 3.11 -8.26
C PRO A 8 32.59 2.37 -6.98
N GLN A 9 31.89 2.61 -5.87
CA GLN A 9 32.08 1.92 -4.61
C GLN A 9 30.79 1.20 -4.24
N ASN A 10 30.86 -0.13 -4.09
CA ASN A 10 29.73 -0.91 -3.60
C ASN A 10 29.57 -0.65 -2.08
N PRO A 11 28.44 -0.08 -1.63
CA PRO A 11 28.25 0.32 -0.23
C PRO A 11 28.29 -0.88 0.74
N ILE A 12 27.99 -2.08 0.27
CA ILE A 12 28.00 -3.31 1.09
C ILE A 12 29.26 -4.15 0.92
N ALA A 13 30.27 -3.67 0.16
CA ALA A 13 31.50 -4.43 -0.08
C ALA A 13 32.34 -4.72 1.18
N HIS A 14 32.06 -4.02 2.28
CA HIS A 14 32.71 -4.24 3.57
C HIS A 14 32.09 -5.40 4.37
N LEU A 15 30.92 -5.91 3.96
CA LEU A 15 30.23 -7.02 4.63
C LEU A 15 30.80 -8.36 4.15
N SER A 16 31.13 -9.22 5.11
CA SER A 16 31.45 -10.62 4.84
C SER A 16 30.18 -11.45 4.61
N ALA A 17 30.34 -12.68 4.13
CA ALA A 17 29.22 -13.62 4.01
C ALA A 17 28.60 -13.94 5.38
N GLU A 18 29.40 -13.94 6.45
CA GLU A 18 28.94 -14.14 7.82
C GLU A 18 28.10 -12.95 8.31
N ASP A 19 28.53 -11.71 8.03
CA ASP A 19 27.75 -10.51 8.38
C ASP A 19 26.37 -10.52 7.71
N ILE A 20 26.32 -10.90 6.43
CA ILE A 20 25.05 -10.98 5.68
C ILE A 20 24.12 -12.03 6.29
N GLU A 21 24.66 -13.20 6.68
CA GLU A 21 23.88 -14.26 7.31
C GLU A 21 23.36 -13.85 8.69
N ILE A 22 24.17 -13.13 9.48
CA ILE A 22 23.76 -12.60 10.79
C ILE A 22 22.60 -11.61 10.61
N ILE A 23 22.72 -10.65 9.68
CA ILE A 23 21.65 -9.71 9.37
C ILE A 23 20.37 -10.45 8.96
N GLY A 24 20.49 -11.50 8.14
CA GLY A 24 19.36 -12.35 7.75
C GLY A 24 18.64 -12.95 8.96
N LYS A 25 19.39 -13.52 9.91
CA LYS A 25 18.84 -14.09 11.14
C LYS A 25 18.18 -13.05 12.04
N GLU A 26 18.78 -11.87 12.16
CA GLU A 26 18.23 -10.76 12.94
C GLU A 26 16.89 -10.28 12.35
N LEU A 27 16.83 -10.10 11.02
CA LEU A 27 15.59 -9.74 10.33
C LEU A 27 14.51 -10.81 10.45
N ASP A 28 14.88 -12.08 10.33
CA ASP A 28 13.95 -13.20 10.53
C ASP A 28 13.43 -13.27 11.97
N THR A 29 14.27 -12.96 12.95
CA THR A 29 13.89 -12.88 14.38
C THR A 29 12.87 -11.77 14.59
N ILE A 30 13.13 -10.55 14.10
CA ILE A 30 12.18 -9.43 14.17
C ILE A 30 10.86 -9.79 13.50
N ARG A 31 10.91 -10.39 12.30
CA ARG A 31 9.71 -10.83 11.58
C ARG A 31 8.90 -11.81 12.42
N GLN A 32 9.57 -12.76 13.08
CA GLN A 32 8.91 -13.77 13.90
C GLN A 32 8.28 -13.14 15.15
N GLU A 33 9.00 -12.25 15.85
CA GLU A 33 8.47 -11.52 17.00
C GLU A 33 7.21 -10.72 16.65
N VAL A 34 7.23 -10.00 15.52
CA VAL A 34 6.03 -9.27 15.06
C VAL A 34 4.89 -10.23 14.75
N ARG A 35 5.15 -11.33 14.04
CA ARG A 35 4.13 -12.35 13.72
C ARG A 35 3.53 -12.99 14.97
N ASP A 36 4.35 -13.28 15.97
CA ASP A 36 3.92 -13.88 17.23
C ASP A 36 3.12 -12.89 18.10
N SER A 37 3.35 -11.58 17.91
CA SER A 37 2.56 -10.54 18.59
C SER A 37 1.16 -10.34 18.02
N LEU A 38 0.89 -10.80 16.78
CA LEU A 38 -0.41 -10.63 16.14
C LEU A 38 -1.48 -11.45 16.85
N GLY A 39 -2.62 -10.82 17.16
CA GLY A 39 -3.64 -11.48 17.95
C GLY A 39 -5.04 -10.89 17.85
N ALA A 40 -5.86 -11.23 18.85
CA ALA A 40 -7.27 -10.87 18.89
C ALA A 40 -7.49 -9.35 18.86
N ASP A 41 -6.58 -8.57 19.44
CA ASP A 41 -6.66 -7.11 19.49
C ASP A 41 -6.49 -6.48 18.10
N ASP A 42 -5.52 -6.95 17.30
CA ASP A 42 -5.33 -6.53 15.91
C ASP A 42 -6.53 -6.91 15.03
N ALA A 43 -7.02 -8.14 15.22
CA ALA A 43 -8.19 -8.64 14.51
C ALA A 43 -9.48 -7.86 14.89
N ALA A 44 -9.57 -7.38 16.13
CA ALA A 44 -10.67 -6.51 16.59
C ALA A 44 -10.52 -5.09 16.05
N TYR A 45 -9.27 -4.60 15.94
CA TYR A 45 -8.96 -3.30 15.36
C TYR A 45 -9.45 -3.19 13.92
N ILE A 46 -9.02 -4.08 13.02
CA ILE A 46 -9.40 -3.96 11.59
C ILE A 46 -10.91 -4.12 11.40
N ARG A 47 -11.56 -5.01 12.14
CA ARG A 47 -13.03 -5.17 12.09
C ARG A 47 -13.74 -3.90 12.55
N ARG A 48 -13.22 -3.23 13.59
CA ARG A 48 -13.75 -1.94 14.06
C ARG A 48 -13.53 -0.84 13.03
N VAL A 49 -12.36 -0.76 12.41
CA VAL A 49 -12.07 0.23 11.37
C VAL A 49 -13.03 0.07 10.20
N ILE A 50 -13.25 -1.16 9.73
CA ILE A 50 -14.22 -1.46 8.66
C ILE A 50 -15.64 -1.06 9.09
N ASP A 51 -16.09 -1.42 10.30
CA ASP A 51 -17.43 -1.07 10.78
C ASP A 51 -17.62 0.46 10.88
N VAL A 52 -16.64 1.18 11.43
CA VAL A 52 -16.64 2.64 11.51
C VAL A 52 -16.68 3.26 10.13
N GLN A 53 -15.83 2.80 9.20
CA GLN A 53 -15.79 3.30 7.83
C GLN A 53 -17.15 3.13 7.14
N ARG A 54 -17.78 1.96 7.23
CA ARG A 54 -19.06 1.67 6.56
C ARG A 54 -20.20 2.48 7.16
N LYS A 55 -20.24 2.62 8.48
CA LYS A 55 -21.24 3.47 9.16
C LYS A 55 -21.06 4.94 8.82
N LEU A 56 -19.82 5.42 8.80
CA LEU A 56 -19.50 6.79 8.45
C LEU A 56 -19.90 7.07 7.00
N GLU A 57 -19.54 6.19 6.07
CA GLU A 57 -19.91 6.31 4.66
C GLU A 57 -21.44 6.40 4.50
N LEU A 58 -22.18 5.43 5.05
CA LEU A 58 -23.64 5.39 4.93
C LEU A 58 -24.30 6.61 5.58
N GLY A 59 -23.89 6.96 6.80
CA GLY A 59 -24.41 8.09 7.54
C GLY A 59 -24.14 9.42 6.85
N SER A 60 -22.94 9.60 6.30
CA SER A 60 -22.57 10.80 5.55
C SER A 60 -23.34 10.91 4.23
N ARG A 61 -23.55 9.80 3.51
CA ARG A 61 -24.43 9.79 2.32
C ARG A 61 -25.86 10.18 2.68
N ALA A 62 -26.39 9.67 3.79
CA ALA A 62 -27.72 10.02 4.28
C ALA A 62 -27.81 11.52 4.66
N ALA A 63 -26.80 12.08 5.32
CA ALA A 63 -26.74 13.50 5.64
C ALA A 63 -26.77 14.38 4.37
N LEU A 64 -26.11 13.94 3.29
CA LEU A 64 -26.10 14.67 2.03
C LEU A 64 -27.45 14.66 1.29
N LEU A 65 -28.41 13.81 1.67
CA LEU A 65 -29.77 13.87 1.12
C LEU A 65 -30.49 15.18 1.47
N VAL A 66 -30.06 15.86 2.54
CA VAL A 66 -30.57 17.18 2.95
C VAL A 66 -29.50 18.28 2.81
N SER A 67 -28.57 18.12 1.87
CA SER A 67 -27.43 19.02 1.64
C SER A 67 -27.79 20.47 1.28
N MET A 68 -29.05 20.76 0.94
CA MET A 68 -29.52 22.16 0.86
C MET A 68 -29.38 22.90 2.19
N PHE A 69 -29.33 22.19 3.32
CA PHE A 69 -28.95 22.73 4.62
C PHE A 69 -27.42 22.71 4.76
N PRO A 70 -26.73 23.88 4.80
CA PRO A 70 -25.28 23.93 4.70
C PRO A 70 -24.51 23.11 5.74
N PRO A 71 -24.93 23.04 7.03
CA PRO A 71 -24.27 22.16 7.99
C PRO A 71 -24.33 20.68 7.62
N ALA A 72 -25.45 20.19 7.06
CA ALA A 72 -25.55 18.81 6.61
C ALA A 72 -24.64 18.53 5.40
N TRP A 73 -24.50 19.51 4.49
CA TRP A 73 -23.55 19.42 3.40
C TRP A 73 -22.10 19.33 3.90
N VAL A 74 -21.70 20.18 4.85
CA VAL A 74 -20.34 20.15 5.42
C VAL A 74 -20.08 18.82 6.13
N VAL A 75 -20.97 18.41 7.04
CA VAL A 75 -20.80 17.18 7.83
C VAL A 75 -20.79 15.95 6.92
N GLY A 76 -21.70 15.88 5.95
CA GLY A 76 -21.75 14.79 4.98
C GLY A 76 -20.50 14.72 4.11
N THR A 77 -20.03 15.86 3.60
CA THR A 77 -18.82 15.92 2.77
C THR A 77 -17.57 15.51 3.55
N VAL A 78 -17.34 16.10 4.72
CA VAL A 78 -16.19 15.76 5.58
C VAL A 78 -16.22 14.29 5.97
N GLY A 79 -17.38 13.78 6.39
CA GLY A 79 -17.51 12.38 6.79
C GLY A 79 -17.27 11.42 5.62
N LEU A 80 -17.74 11.72 4.40
CA LEU A 80 -17.41 10.92 3.21
C LEU A 80 -15.92 10.99 2.88
N SER A 81 -15.28 12.16 3.01
CA SER A 81 -13.83 12.30 2.79
C SER A 81 -13.04 11.42 3.77
N VAL A 82 -13.38 11.44 5.06
CA VAL A 82 -12.74 10.60 6.07
C VAL A 82 -13.01 9.11 5.81
N ALA A 83 -14.26 8.74 5.50
CA ALA A 83 -14.61 7.36 5.14
C ALA A 83 -13.81 6.86 3.93
N LYS A 84 -13.57 7.73 2.93
CA LYS A 84 -12.77 7.38 1.75
C LYS A 84 -11.29 7.23 2.08
N ILE A 85 -10.74 8.06 2.96
CA ILE A 85 -9.35 7.94 3.42
C ILE A 85 -9.15 6.61 4.15
N LEU A 86 -10.07 6.25 5.06
CA LEU A 86 -10.01 4.98 5.78
C LEU A 86 -10.11 3.79 4.83
N GLU A 87 -11.07 3.82 3.89
CA GLU A 87 -11.22 2.78 2.88
C GLU A 87 -9.95 2.64 2.03
N ASN A 88 -9.33 3.75 1.64
CA ASN A 88 -8.19 3.72 0.75
C ASN A 88 -6.90 3.30 1.45
N MET A 89 -6.53 3.98 2.53
CA MET A 89 -5.19 3.84 3.12
C MET A 89 -5.11 2.77 4.20
N GLU A 90 -6.16 2.62 5.01
CA GLU A 90 -6.13 1.73 6.17
C GLU A 90 -6.71 0.35 5.87
N ILE A 91 -7.73 0.28 5.00
CA ILE A 91 -8.47 -0.95 4.68
C ILE A 91 -7.97 -1.55 3.36
N GLY A 92 -8.34 -0.95 2.22
CA GLY A 92 -8.15 -1.55 0.90
C GLY A 92 -6.69 -1.80 0.55
N HIS A 93 -5.84 -0.78 0.68
CA HIS A 93 -4.39 -0.88 0.43
C HIS A 93 -3.75 -1.99 1.27
N ASN A 94 -3.96 -1.96 2.59
CA ASN A 94 -3.36 -2.89 3.52
C ASN A 94 -3.86 -4.33 3.33
N ILE A 95 -5.16 -4.52 3.10
CA ILE A 95 -5.72 -5.85 2.81
C ILE A 95 -5.17 -6.40 1.49
N LEU A 96 -5.10 -5.60 0.42
CA LEU A 96 -4.56 -6.07 -0.86
C LEU A 96 -3.04 -6.30 -0.83
N HIS A 97 -2.33 -5.70 0.12
CA HIS A 97 -0.94 -6.05 0.45
C HIS A 97 -0.80 -7.34 1.29
N GLY A 98 -1.91 -7.91 1.77
CA GLY A 98 -1.91 -9.15 2.55
C GLY A 98 -1.62 -8.96 4.04
N GLN A 99 -1.69 -7.72 4.55
CA GLN A 99 -1.42 -7.41 5.96
C GLN A 99 -2.26 -8.25 6.94
N TRP A 100 -3.48 -8.62 6.54
CA TRP A 100 -4.46 -9.31 7.39
C TRP A 100 -4.64 -10.80 7.05
N ASP A 101 -3.90 -11.34 6.07
CA ASP A 101 -4.09 -12.72 5.59
C ASP A 101 -3.82 -13.78 6.67
N TRP A 102 -3.00 -13.46 7.67
CA TRP A 102 -2.74 -14.32 8.83
C TRP A 102 -4.02 -14.68 9.61
N MET A 103 -5.04 -13.81 9.57
CA MET A 103 -6.34 -14.05 10.22
C MET A 103 -7.10 -15.22 9.58
N ARG A 104 -6.77 -15.57 8.32
CA ARG A 104 -7.50 -16.57 7.51
C ARG A 104 -9.02 -16.31 7.46
N ASP A 105 -9.40 -15.04 7.53
CA ASP A 105 -10.79 -14.59 7.45
C ASP A 105 -11.13 -14.33 5.97
N PRO A 106 -12.03 -15.10 5.32
CA PRO A 106 -12.30 -14.94 3.90
C PRO A 106 -12.98 -13.60 3.56
N LYS A 107 -13.47 -12.86 4.56
CA LYS A 107 -14.02 -11.52 4.36
C LYS A 107 -12.95 -10.43 4.42
N ILE A 108 -11.75 -10.71 4.93
CA ILE A 108 -10.65 -9.76 5.11
C ILE A 108 -9.36 -10.46 4.65
N HIS A 109 -9.26 -10.70 3.34
CA HIS A 109 -8.13 -11.39 2.75
C HIS A 109 -7.80 -10.80 1.38
N SER A 110 -6.51 -10.64 1.09
CA SER A 110 -5.99 -10.11 -0.18
C SER A 110 -6.51 -10.81 -1.45
N THR A 111 -6.95 -12.08 -1.35
CA THR A 111 -7.43 -12.87 -2.50
C THR A 111 -8.91 -12.67 -2.79
N THR A 112 -9.70 -12.23 -1.80
CA THR A 112 -11.16 -12.12 -1.90
C THR A 112 -11.66 -10.69 -1.72
N TRP A 113 -10.87 -9.80 -1.15
CA TRP A 113 -11.24 -8.40 -0.96
C TRP A 113 -11.27 -7.67 -2.30
N GLU A 114 -12.40 -7.02 -2.57
CA GLU A 114 -12.52 -6.04 -3.66
C GLU A 114 -12.52 -4.65 -3.05
N TRP A 115 -11.53 -3.86 -3.46
CA TRP A 115 -11.37 -2.49 -3.00
C TRP A 115 -12.22 -1.56 -3.86
N ASP A 116 -13.01 -0.69 -3.23
CA ASP A 116 -13.67 0.43 -3.90
C ASP A 116 -12.62 1.43 -4.44
N MET A 117 -12.06 1.13 -5.61
CA MET A 117 -11.10 1.95 -6.34
C MET A 117 -11.47 1.99 -7.84
N ALA A 118 -10.95 2.98 -8.55
CA ALA A 118 -11.05 3.09 -10.01
C ALA A 118 -10.47 1.88 -10.80
N SER A 119 -9.73 0.97 -10.15
CA SER A 119 -9.16 -0.22 -10.78
C SER A 119 -9.56 -1.48 -9.98
N PRO A 120 -9.90 -2.59 -10.66
CA PRO A 120 -10.16 -3.87 -10.00
C PRO A 120 -8.97 -4.35 -9.16
N ALA A 121 -9.24 -5.07 -8.05
CA ALA A 121 -8.19 -5.52 -7.14
C ALA A 121 -7.10 -6.36 -7.83
N ALA A 122 -7.47 -7.19 -8.81
CA ALA A 122 -6.51 -8.00 -9.58
C ALA A 122 -5.54 -7.14 -10.40
N GLN A 123 -6.02 -6.07 -11.04
CA GLN A 123 -5.17 -5.16 -11.81
C GLN A 123 -4.27 -4.35 -10.90
N TRP A 124 -4.81 -3.86 -9.78
CA TRP A 124 -4.03 -3.14 -8.79
C TRP A 124 -2.91 -4.02 -8.20
N LYS A 125 -3.20 -5.29 -7.87
CA LYS A 125 -2.17 -6.22 -7.39
C LYS A 125 -1.08 -6.47 -8.43
N HIS A 126 -1.44 -6.58 -9.71
CA HIS A 126 -0.43 -6.72 -10.76
C HIS A 126 0.42 -5.45 -10.93
N SER A 127 -0.20 -4.28 -11.10
CA SER A 127 0.55 -3.05 -11.33
C SER A 127 1.34 -2.60 -10.10
N HIS A 128 0.80 -2.80 -8.90
CA HIS A 128 1.40 -2.30 -7.67
C HIS A 128 2.22 -3.37 -6.94
N ASN A 129 1.65 -4.53 -6.60
CA ASN A 129 2.41 -5.53 -5.82
C ASN A 129 3.48 -6.23 -6.67
N GLU A 130 3.14 -6.61 -7.90
CA GLU A 130 4.09 -7.30 -8.76
C GLU A 130 5.04 -6.30 -9.44
N LEU A 131 4.54 -5.42 -10.31
CA LEU A 131 5.43 -4.56 -11.10
C LEU A 131 6.20 -3.55 -10.24
N HIS A 132 5.54 -2.91 -9.27
CA HIS A 132 6.17 -1.87 -8.45
C HIS A 132 6.92 -2.42 -7.22
N HIS A 133 6.33 -3.33 -6.41
CA HIS A 133 6.98 -3.82 -5.18
C HIS A 133 7.91 -5.02 -5.37
N THR A 134 7.66 -5.92 -6.34
CA THR A 134 8.54 -7.08 -6.55
C THR A 134 9.76 -6.70 -7.37
N TYR A 135 9.56 -5.85 -8.37
CA TYR A 135 10.62 -5.38 -9.27
C TYR A 135 11.08 -3.97 -8.96
N THR A 136 10.87 -3.46 -7.74
CA THR A 136 11.23 -2.09 -7.36
C THR A 136 12.64 -1.76 -7.80
N ASN A 137 12.79 -0.64 -8.49
CA ASN A 137 14.05 -0.15 -9.01
C ASN A 137 14.74 -1.04 -10.06
N VAL A 138 14.06 -2.02 -10.66
CA VAL A 138 14.61 -2.86 -11.73
C VAL A 138 14.26 -2.26 -13.09
N ILE A 139 15.29 -1.77 -13.79
CA ILE A 139 15.14 -1.13 -15.11
C ILE A 139 14.46 -2.08 -16.10
N GLY A 140 13.44 -1.58 -16.81
CA GLY A 140 12.66 -2.33 -17.80
C GLY A 140 11.62 -3.28 -17.19
N LYS A 141 11.42 -3.24 -15.87
CA LYS A 141 10.38 -3.99 -15.14
C LYS A 141 9.52 -3.06 -14.30
N ASP A 142 10.16 -2.16 -13.57
CA ASP A 142 9.50 -1.10 -12.82
C ASP A 142 9.26 0.11 -13.73
N ASN A 143 7.99 0.41 -14.01
CA ASN A 143 7.61 1.52 -14.87
C ASN A 143 7.84 2.89 -14.21
N ASP A 144 8.01 2.92 -12.89
CA ASP A 144 8.32 4.16 -12.18
C ASP A 144 9.75 4.63 -12.50
N LEU A 145 10.63 3.71 -12.91
CA LEU A 145 11.94 4.02 -13.48
C LEU A 145 11.88 4.12 -15.00
N GLY A 146 11.44 5.27 -15.50
CA GLY A 146 11.71 5.70 -16.88
C GLY A 146 10.61 5.44 -17.91
N TYR A 147 9.40 5.11 -17.47
CA TYR A 147 8.21 5.05 -18.33
C TYR A 147 7.11 6.06 -17.94
N GLY A 148 7.47 7.12 -17.20
CA GLY A 148 6.55 8.17 -16.75
C GLY A 148 6.67 9.50 -17.51
N ILE A 149 5.93 10.50 -17.03
CA ILE A 149 5.95 11.89 -17.53
C ILE A 149 7.10 12.74 -16.98
N MET A 150 7.95 12.18 -16.12
CA MET A 150 9.07 12.87 -15.48
C MET A 150 10.34 12.04 -15.61
N ARG A 151 11.48 12.71 -15.78
CA ARG A 151 12.79 12.07 -15.79
C ARG A 151 13.26 11.86 -14.35
N VAL A 152 13.56 10.62 -13.99
CA VAL A 152 13.91 10.23 -12.60
C VAL A 152 15.32 9.65 -12.46
N ASP A 153 16.04 9.45 -13.56
CA ASP A 153 17.39 8.90 -13.58
C ASP A 153 18.31 9.67 -14.54
N GLU A 154 19.61 9.69 -14.25
CA GLU A 154 20.58 10.46 -15.03
C GLU A 154 20.89 9.86 -16.42
N ASP A 155 20.78 8.54 -16.56
CA ASP A 155 21.01 7.83 -17.83
C ASP A 155 19.76 7.87 -18.74
N GLN A 156 18.60 8.28 -18.22
CA GLN A 156 17.41 8.49 -19.03
C GLN A 156 17.65 9.62 -20.02
N LYS A 157 17.56 9.30 -21.32
CA LYS A 157 17.65 10.30 -22.39
C LYS A 157 16.58 11.36 -22.21
N TRP A 158 16.97 12.60 -22.43
CA TRP A 158 16.05 13.72 -22.35
C TRP A 158 15.02 13.66 -23.47
N HIS A 159 13.74 13.78 -23.12
CA HIS A 159 12.64 13.95 -24.08
C HIS A 159 11.83 15.18 -23.67
N PRO A 160 11.41 16.05 -24.61
CA PRO A 160 10.66 17.27 -24.28
C PRO A 160 9.33 17.05 -23.52
N LEU A 161 8.81 15.82 -23.53
CA LEU A 161 7.60 15.43 -22.81
C LEU A 161 7.88 15.03 -21.34
N TYR A 162 9.15 14.82 -20.97
CA TYR A 162 9.59 14.54 -19.62
C TYR A 162 10.06 15.85 -18.98
N LEU A 163 9.13 16.63 -18.42
CA LEU A 163 9.49 17.80 -17.61
C LEU A 163 9.94 17.37 -16.22
#